data_AF-A0A2S3QRE5-F1
#
_entry.id   AF-A0A2S3QRE5-F1
#
_cell.length_a   1.000
_cell.length_b   1.000
_cell.length_c   1.000
_cell.angle_alpha   90.00
_cell.angle_beta   90.00
_cell.angle_gamma   90.00
#
_symmetry.space_group_name_H-M   'P 1'
#
loop_
_entity.id
_entity.type
_entity.pdbx_description
1 polymer ?
#
loop_
_entity_poly.entity_id
_entity_poly.type
_entity_poly.pdbx_seq_one_letter_code
_entity_poly.pdbx_strand_id
1 'polypeptide(L)'
;MEIQLIEKVTRSFYEKAINDVFIGYHFRKITANSAPLSSIDDFQEHLVNINAFWQAQLLGIKFPRPAAHLLEAHEYLNIHMGELGRWVMLFKETLNEYRQQSPEFINAWEVKIDAFQTGFKKYFFKA
;
A
#
# COMPACT_ATOMS: atom_id res chain seq x y z
N MET A 1 9.38 12.88 12.56
CA MET A 1 10.28 11.78 12.13
C MET A 1 9.48 10.65 11.50
N GLU A 2 8.47 10.10 12.19
CA GLU A 2 7.65 8.99 11.67
C GLU A 2 6.78 9.36 10.46
N ILE A 3 6.18 10.56 10.43
CA ILE A 3 5.41 11.04 9.26
C ILE A 3 6.27 11.04 7.99
N GLN A 4 7.48 11.60 8.07
CA GLN A 4 8.42 11.63 6.95
C GLN A 4 8.90 10.23 6.57
N LEU A 5 9.03 9.32 7.55
CA LEU A 5 9.35 7.92 7.28
C LEU A 5 8.20 7.22 6.54
N ILE A 6 6.95 7.47 6.93
CA ILE A 6 5.77 6.97 6.21
C ILE A 6 5.81 7.41 4.75
N GLU A 7 5.99 8.72 4.50
CA GLU A 7 6.05 9.27 3.14
C GLU A 7 7.18 8.67 2.29
N LYS A 8 8.35 8.43 2.89
CA LYS A 8 9.49 7.81 2.20
C LYS A 8 9.20 6.35 1.85
N VAL A 9 8.69 5.57 2.81
CA VAL A 9 8.38 4.15 2.63
C VAL A 9 7.28 3.97 1.58
N THR A 10 6.19 4.75 1.66
CA THR A 10 5.09 4.65 0.71
C THR A 10 5.53 5.03 -0.70
N ARG A 11 6.29 6.12 -0.85
CA ARG A 11 6.83 6.52 -2.15
C ARG A 11 7.73 5.43 -2.74
N SER A 12 8.68 4.92 -1.96
CA SER A 12 9.59 3.84 -2.38
C SER A 12 8.83 2.56 -2.78
N PHE A 13 7.80 2.20 -2.02
CA PHE A 13 6.94 1.07 -2.35
C PHE A 13 6.23 1.29 -3.70
N TYR A 14 5.64 2.46 -3.93
CA TYR A 14 4.94 2.74 -5.19
C TYR A 14 5.87 2.77 -6.39
N GLU A 15 7.08 3.33 -6.26
CA GLU A 15 8.08 3.32 -7.35
C GLU A 15 8.39 1.90 -7.84
N LYS A 16 8.39 0.93 -6.93
CA LYS A 16 8.56 -0.50 -7.24
C LYS A 16 7.25 -1.13 -7.74
N ALA A 17 6.14 -0.90 -7.04
CA ALA A 17 4.88 -1.58 -7.27
C ALA A 17 4.24 -1.24 -8.61
N ILE A 18 4.33 0.02 -9.07
CA ILE A 18 3.76 0.45 -10.36
C ILE A 18 4.45 -0.21 -11.56
N ASN A 19 5.69 -0.65 -11.38
CA ASN A 19 6.51 -1.30 -12.41
C ASN A 19 6.66 -2.82 -12.16
N ASP A 20 6.01 -3.37 -11.13
CA ASP A 20 6.08 -4.79 -10.83
C ASP A 20 5.34 -5.61 -11.89
N VAL A 21 5.97 -6.68 -12.37
CA VAL A 21 5.45 -7.50 -13.47
C VAL A 21 4.12 -8.18 -13.11
N PHE A 22 3.86 -8.48 -11.84
CA PHE A 22 2.66 -9.19 -11.41
C PHE A 22 1.54 -8.24 -10.98
N ILE A 23 1.86 -7.11 -10.35
CA ILE A 23 0.83 -6.23 -9.77
C ILE A 23 0.76 -4.84 -10.40
N GLY A 24 1.77 -4.42 -11.18
CA GLY A 24 1.84 -3.08 -11.77
C GLY A 24 0.65 -2.73 -12.66
N TYR A 25 0.03 -3.73 -13.28
CA TYR A 25 -1.15 -3.51 -14.12
C TYR A 25 -2.39 -3.05 -13.35
N HIS A 26 -2.51 -3.37 -12.06
CA HIS A 26 -3.59 -2.86 -11.22
C HIS A 26 -3.42 -1.36 -10.97
N PHE A 27 -2.19 -0.90 -10.79
CA PHE A 27 -1.91 0.53 -10.56
C PHE A 27 -2.20 1.39 -11.79
N ARG A 28 -2.04 0.85 -13.00
CA ARG A 28 -2.45 1.54 -14.25
C ARG A 28 -3.95 1.84 -14.32
N LYS A 29 -4.80 1.13 -13.55
CA LYS A 29 -6.24 1.42 -13.48
C LYS A 29 -6.56 2.64 -12.63
N ILE A 30 -5.59 3.12 -11.84
CA ILE A 30 -5.73 4.28 -10.95
C ILE A 30 -5.47 5.58 -11.72
N THR A 31 -4.58 5.55 -12.70
CA THR A 31 -4.23 6.72 -13.51
C THR A 31 -5.09 6.76 -14.78
N ALA A 32 -5.47 7.95 -15.23
CA ALA A 32 -6.23 8.11 -16.48
C ALA A 32 -5.42 7.76 -17.75
N ASN A 33 -4.12 7.48 -17.58
CA ASN A 33 -3.18 7.24 -18.66
C ASN A 33 -2.97 5.73 -18.86
N SER A 34 -3.33 5.23 -20.03
CA SER A 34 -3.13 3.83 -20.45
C SER A 34 -1.66 3.50 -20.80
N ALA A 35 -0.70 4.27 -20.28
CA ALA A 35 0.71 4.11 -20.61
C ALA A 35 1.26 2.78 -20.04
N PRO A 36 2.14 2.07 -20.75
CA PRO A 36 2.69 0.78 -20.30
C PRO A 36 3.51 0.89 -19.01
N LEU A 37 4.18 2.04 -18.84
CA LEU A 37 4.95 2.42 -17.67
C LEU A 37 4.31 3.68 -17.07
N SER A 38 4.16 3.70 -15.76
CA SER A 38 3.65 4.88 -15.05
C SER A 38 4.79 5.57 -14.33
N SER A 39 4.78 6.91 -14.33
CA SER A 39 5.67 7.68 -13.46
C SER A 39 5.08 7.70 -12.05
N ILE A 40 5.94 7.76 -11.03
CA ILE A 40 5.50 8.01 -9.66
C ILE A 40 4.70 9.32 -9.55
N ASP A 41 4.99 10.29 -10.42
CA ASP A 41 4.31 11.59 -10.46
C ASP A 41 2.82 11.45 -10.81
N ASP A 42 2.44 10.42 -11.58
CA ASP A 42 1.03 10.13 -11.92
C ASP A 42 0.22 9.70 -10.69
N PHE A 43 0.88 9.33 -9.59
CA PHE A 43 0.25 8.84 -8.35
C PHE A 43 0.24 9.87 -7.24
N GLN A 44 0.63 11.13 -7.47
CA GLN A 44 0.81 12.11 -6.40
C GLN A 44 -0.46 12.29 -5.54
N GLU A 45 -1.64 12.39 -6.16
CA GLU A 45 -2.91 12.47 -5.42
C GLU A 45 -3.24 11.18 -4.66
N HIS A 46 -2.91 10.03 -5.25
CA HIS A 46 -3.11 8.74 -4.61
C HIS A 46 -2.19 8.58 -3.39
N LEU A 47 -0.92 8.94 -3.50
CA LEU A 47 0.07 8.90 -2.42
C LEU A 47 -0.35 9.75 -1.21
N VAL A 48 -0.97 10.91 -1.42
CA VAL A 48 -1.54 11.73 -0.31
C VAL A 48 -2.55 10.90 0.50
N ASN A 49 -3.44 10.17 -0.17
CA ASN A 49 -4.43 9.33 0.52
C ASN A 49 -3.79 8.13 1.23
N ILE A 50 -2.79 7.50 0.61
CA ILE A 50 -2.06 6.37 1.20
C ILE A 50 -1.25 6.80 2.42
N ASN A 51 -0.61 7.97 2.36
CA ASN A 51 0.11 8.56 3.49
C ASN A 51 -0.85 8.85 4.65
N ALA A 52 -1.97 9.50 4.37
CA ALA A 52 -3.00 9.76 5.39
C ALA A 52 -3.54 8.45 6.00
N PHE A 53 -3.70 7.40 5.19
CA PHE A 53 -4.15 6.09 5.66
C PHE A 53 -3.14 5.50 6.66
N TRP A 54 -1.85 5.45 6.30
CA TRP A 54 -0.83 4.89 7.19
C TRP A 54 -0.59 5.74 8.44
N GLN A 55 -0.65 7.07 8.32
CA GLN A 55 -0.64 7.97 9.48
C GLN A 55 -1.78 7.65 10.44
N ALA A 56 -2.97 7.36 9.94
CA ALA A 56 -4.09 6.95 10.79
C ALA A 56 -3.87 5.59 11.44
N GLN A 57 -3.37 4.60 10.68
CA GLN A 57 -3.17 3.25 11.20
C GLN A 57 -2.03 3.12 12.21
N LEU A 58 -0.96 3.92 12.05
CA LEU A 58 0.27 3.80 12.83
C LEU A 58 0.37 4.84 13.94
N LEU A 59 -0.16 6.05 13.70
CA LEU A 59 -0.01 7.19 14.61
C LEU A 59 -1.35 7.59 15.26
N GLY A 60 -2.47 6.96 14.89
CA GLY A 60 -3.79 7.31 15.40
C GLY A 60 -4.32 8.67 14.91
N ILE A 61 -3.68 9.27 13.91
CA ILE A 61 -4.14 10.52 13.29
C ILE A 61 -5.50 10.28 12.63
N LYS A 62 -6.42 11.26 12.75
CA LYS A 62 -7.75 11.11 12.17
C LYS A 62 -7.66 10.99 10.64
N PHE A 63 -8.13 9.86 10.09
CA PHE A 63 -8.23 9.70 8.65
C PHE A 63 -9.34 10.63 8.11
N PRO A 64 -9.06 11.44 7.06
CA PRO A 64 -10.01 12.43 6.57
C PRO A 64 -11.20 11.84 5.82
N ARG A 65 -11.19 10.54 5.48
CA ARG A 65 -12.28 9.84 4.80
C ARG A 65 -12.92 8.78 5.72
N PRO A 66 -14.22 8.49 5.60
CA PRO A 66 -14.81 7.37 6.32
C PRO A 66 -14.10 6.06 5.94
N ALA A 67 -13.67 5.29 6.93
CA ALA A 67 -12.95 4.03 6.75
C ALA A 67 -13.79 2.92 6.09
N ALA A 68 -15.10 3.15 5.92
CA ALA A 68 -16.11 2.15 5.62
C ALA A 68 -15.94 1.42 4.28
N HIS A 69 -15.08 1.88 3.36
CA HIS A 69 -15.01 1.31 2.02
C HIS A 69 -13.60 0.92 1.59
N LEU A 70 -12.65 0.71 2.52
CA LEU A 70 -11.28 0.39 2.11
C LEU A 70 -11.19 -0.93 1.35
N LEU A 71 -11.85 -1.99 1.81
CA LEU A 71 -11.87 -3.27 1.09
C LEU A 71 -12.68 -3.16 -0.20
N GLU A 72 -13.89 -2.60 -0.11
CA GLU A 72 -14.79 -2.37 -1.25
C GLU A 72 -14.13 -1.58 -2.40
N ALA A 73 -13.30 -0.59 -2.08
CA ALA A 73 -12.57 0.19 -3.07
C ALA A 73 -11.61 -0.63 -3.95
N HIS A 74 -11.33 -1.89 -3.61
CA HIS A 74 -10.47 -2.78 -4.38
C HIS A 74 -11.25 -3.85 -5.16
N GLU A 75 -12.59 -3.89 -5.09
CA GLU A 75 -13.41 -4.91 -5.77
C GLU A 75 -13.23 -4.91 -7.28
N TYR A 76 -13.17 -3.73 -7.89
CA TYR A 76 -12.99 -3.58 -9.34
C TYR A 76 -11.64 -4.12 -9.85
N LEU A 77 -10.66 -4.32 -8.95
CA LEU A 77 -9.36 -4.83 -9.33
C LEU A 77 -9.41 -6.33 -9.64
N ASN A 78 -10.37 -7.06 -9.04
CA ASN A 78 -10.50 -8.51 -9.17
C ASN A 78 -9.16 -9.23 -8.85
N ILE A 79 -8.59 -8.86 -7.69
CA ILE A 79 -7.25 -9.29 -7.24
C ILE A 79 -7.23 -10.80 -7.03
N HIS A 80 -6.18 -11.47 -7.52
CA HIS A 80 -5.93 -12.88 -7.25
C HIS A 80 -5.08 -13.08 -5.98
N MET A 81 -5.18 -14.24 -5.34
CA MET A 81 -4.44 -14.52 -4.10
C MET A 81 -2.91 -14.35 -4.25
N GLY A 82 -2.35 -14.72 -5.41
CA GLY A 82 -0.92 -14.54 -5.71
C GLY A 82 -0.52 -13.06 -5.80
N GLU A 83 -1.40 -12.20 -6.30
CA GLU A 83 -1.17 -10.76 -6.42
C GLU A 83 -1.19 -10.07 -5.06
N LEU A 84 -2.13 -10.46 -4.17
CA LEU A 84 -2.09 -10.03 -2.78
C LEU A 84 -0.78 -10.47 -2.10
N GLY A 85 -0.36 -11.71 -2.34
CA GLY A 85 0.92 -12.24 -1.84
C GLY A 85 2.10 -11.41 -2.30
N ARG A 86 2.15 -11.06 -3.59
CA ARG A 86 3.20 -10.22 -4.16
C ARG A 86 3.20 -8.81 -3.58
N TRP A 87 2.03 -8.19 -3.44
CA TRP A 87 1.91 -6.86 -2.82
C TRP A 87 2.45 -6.86 -1.40
N VAL A 88 2.05 -7.83 -0.57
CA VAL A 88 2.50 -7.95 0.83
C VAL A 88 4.00 -8.18 0.91
N MET A 89 4.53 -9.07 0.08
CA MET A 89 5.97 -9.35 0.00
C MET A 89 6.76 -8.08 -0.34
N LEU A 90 6.38 -7.40 -1.43
CA LEU A 90 7.07 -6.19 -1.89
C LEU A 90 7.01 -5.05 -0.86
N PHE A 91 5.89 -4.92 -0.15
CA PHE A 91 5.74 -3.93 0.91
C PHE A 91 6.66 -4.23 2.09
N LYS A 92 6.72 -5.50 2.54
CA LYS A 92 7.63 -5.92 3.62
C LYS A 92 9.10 -5.80 3.24
N GLU A 93 9.46 -6.13 2.01
CA GLU A 93 10.81 -5.89 1.46
C GLU A 93 11.16 -4.40 1.54
N THR A 94 10.24 -3.53 1.13
CA THR A 94 10.42 -2.08 1.23
C THR A 94 10.56 -1.63 2.68
N LEU A 95 9.73 -2.13 3.61
CA LEU A 95 9.87 -1.81 5.03
C LEU A 95 11.25 -2.20 5.58
N ASN A 96 11.77 -3.35 5.17
CA ASN A 96 13.06 -3.85 5.64
C ASN A 96 14.24 -2.94 5.24
N GLU A 97 14.18 -2.27 4.08
CA GLU A 97 15.19 -1.28 3.65
C GLU A 97 15.30 -0.08 4.60
N TYR A 98 14.22 0.26 5.29
CA TYR A 98 14.16 1.38 6.24
C TYR A 98 14.27 0.94 7.70
N ARG A 99 14.38 -0.38 7.98
CA ARG A 99 14.36 -0.94 9.35
C ARG A 99 15.38 -0.32 10.28
N GLN A 100 16.59 -0.03 9.80
CA GLN A 100 17.65 0.56 10.63
C GLN A 100 17.33 2.00 11.10
N GLN A 101 16.42 2.70 10.43
CA GLN A 101 16.03 4.07 10.82
C GLN A 101 15.08 4.09 12.01
N SER A 102 14.23 3.06 12.16
CA SER A 102 13.29 2.94 13.27
C SER A 102 12.77 1.50 13.38
N PRO A 103 13.51 0.57 14.02
CA PRO A 103 13.16 -0.85 14.05
C PRO A 103 11.80 -1.13 14.67
N GLU A 104 11.47 -0.48 15.79
CA GLU A 104 10.23 -0.66 16.52
C GLU A 104 9.02 -0.19 15.69
N PHE A 105 9.16 0.96 15.03
CA PHE A 105 8.11 1.50 14.17
C PHE A 105 7.85 0.61 12.95
N ILE A 106 8.93 0.12 12.32
CA ILE A 106 8.83 -0.81 11.19
C ILE A 106 8.19 -2.14 11.60
N ASN A 107 8.54 -2.69 12.77
CA ASN A 107 7.88 -3.88 13.32
C ASN A 107 6.37 -3.64 13.54
N ALA A 108 5.99 -2.49 14.09
CA ALA A 108 4.58 -2.14 14.27
C ALA A 108 3.85 -2.04 12.92
N TRP A 109 4.51 -1.52 11.89
CA TRP A 109 3.96 -1.45 10.55
C TRP A 109 3.78 -2.83 9.92
N GLU A 110 4.74 -3.75 10.08
CA GLU A 110 4.59 -5.13 9.60
C GLU A 110 3.39 -5.85 10.21
N VAL A 111 3.12 -5.65 11.50
CA VAL A 111 1.90 -6.18 12.15
C VAL A 111 0.63 -5.63 11.49
N LYS A 112 0.63 -4.35 11.09
CA LYS A 112 -0.51 -3.77 10.34
C LYS A 112 -0.63 -4.34 8.94
N ILE A 113 0.47 -4.63 8.26
CA ILE A 113 0.46 -5.30 6.95
C ILE A 113 -0.11 -6.72 7.07
N ASP A 114 0.21 -7.46 8.13
CA ASP A 114 -0.35 -8.79 8.39
C ASP A 114 -1.85 -8.75 8.68
N ALA A 115 -2.29 -7.77 9.47
CA ALA A 115 -3.71 -7.52 9.70
C ALA A 115 -4.45 -7.17 8.40
N PHE A 116 -3.84 -6.33 7.56
CA PHE A 116 -4.37 -5.97 6.23
C PHE A 116 -4.49 -7.19 5.32
N GLN A 117 -3.44 -8.02 5.23
CA GLN A 117 -3.46 -9.25 4.45
C GLN A 117 -4.59 -10.19 4.92
N THR A 118 -4.76 -10.33 6.23
CA THR A 118 -5.83 -11.15 6.83
C THR A 118 -7.21 -10.62 6.45
N GLY A 119 -7.42 -9.30 6.52
CA GLY A 119 -8.67 -8.65 6.12
C GLY A 119 -8.99 -8.87 4.65
N PHE A 120 -8.02 -8.65 3.76
CA PHE A 120 -8.18 -8.89 2.32
C PHE A 120 -8.47 -10.36 2.01
N LYS A 121 -7.79 -11.30 2.66
CA LYS A 121 -8.06 -12.74 2.46
C LYS A 121 -9.48 -13.13 2.81
N LYS A 122 -9.97 -12.67 3.97
CA LYS A 122 -11.35 -12.94 4.40
C LYS A 122 -12.38 -12.34 3.44
N TYR A 123 -12.13 -11.12 2.98
CA TYR A 123 -13.05 -10.41 2.11
C TYR A 123 -13.12 -10.98 0.69
N PHE A 124 -11.96 -11.16 0.04
CA PHE A 124 -11.88 -11.50 -1.38
C PHE A 124 -11.82 -13.00 -1.67
N PHE A 125 -11.33 -13.82 -0.73
CA PHE A 125 -11.01 -15.23 -1.00
C PHE A 125 -11.80 -16.22 -0.17
N LYS A 126 -12.73 -15.76 0.69
CA LYS A 126 -13.53 -16.61 1.60
C LYS A 126 -12.67 -17.63 2.36
N ALA A 127 -11.46 -17.22 2.74
CA ALA A 127 -10.49 -18.02 3.49
C ALA A 127 -10.61 -17.76 5.00
#